data_AF-A0A7T8K1I6-F1
#
_entry.id   AF-A0A7T8K1I6-F1
#
_cell.length_a   1.000
_cell.length_b   1.000
_cell.length_c   1.000
_cell.angle_alpha   90.00
_cell.angle_beta   90.00
_cell.angle_gamma   90.00
#
_symmetry.space_group_name_H-M   'P 1'
#
loop_
_entity.id
_entity.type
_entity.pdbx_description
1 polymer ?
#
loop_
_entity_poly.entity_id
_entity_poly.type
_entity_poly.pdbx_seq_one_letter_code
_entity_poly.pdbx_strand_id
1 'polypeptide(L)'
;MDSDESAMPEREIVAVTLSKDSRGRLGVKITGTPAGIYIGDFDPSGVMVVSGRLTPGDRIIAVNGRSLENVSYNTTLELIKKSPKNVQFLVSQLKASS
;
A
#
# COMPACT_ATOMS: atom_id res chain seq x y z
N MET A 1 31.25 1.25 -25.23
CA MET A 1 30.80 2.47 -24.53
C MET A 1 29.55 2.04 -23.82
N ASP A 2 29.78 1.22 -22.80
CA ASP A 2 28.77 0.46 -22.09
C ASP A 2 28.42 1.33 -20.89
N SER A 3 27.70 2.41 -21.19
CA SER A 3 27.14 3.25 -20.15
C SER A 3 25.90 2.53 -19.68
N ASP A 4 26.05 1.77 -18.59
CA ASP A 4 24.97 1.23 -17.75
C ASP A 4 23.70 2.10 -17.86
N GLU A 5 22.77 1.65 -18.70
CA GLU A 5 21.40 2.11 -18.71
C GLU A 5 20.84 1.71 -17.35
N SER A 6 20.97 2.62 -16.39
CA SER A 6 20.67 2.45 -14.97
C SER A 6 19.37 1.67 -14.80
N ALA A 7 19.49 0.36 -14.58
CA ALA A 7 18.36 -0.55 -14.61
C ALA A 7 17.36 -0.09 -13.54
N MET A 8 16.26 0.50 -13.99
CA MET A 8 15.20 0.92 -13.08
C MET A 8 14.73 -0.34 -12.36
N PRO A 9 14.62 -0.33 -11.02
CA PRO A 9 14.25 -1.53 -10.30
C PRO A 9 12.87 -1.99 -10.76
N GLU A 10 12.77 -3.25 -11.16
CA GLU A 10 11.51 -3.85 -11.61
C GLU A 10 10.46 -3.72 -10.50
N ARG A 11 9.22 -3.42 -10.87
CA ARG A 11 8.10 -3.37 -9.94
C ARG A 11 7.13 -4.50 -10.22
N GLU A 12 6.59 -5.08 -9.16
CA GLU A 12 5.53 -6.08 -9.23
C GLU A 12 4.25 -5.57 -8.58
N ILE A 13 3.11 -6.16 -8.97
CA ILE A 13 1.81 -5.87 -8.38
C ILE A 13 1.42 -7.00 -7.45
N VAL A 14 1.21 -6.69 -6.17
CA VAL A 14 0.92 -7.67 -5.13
C VAL A 14 -0.35 -7.30 -4.38
N ALA A 15 -1.15 -8.32 -4.07
CA ALA A 15 -2.31 -8.18 -3.20
C ALA A 15 -1.89 -8.45 -1.74
N VAL A 16 -2.15 -7.50 -0.86
CA VAL A 16 -1.86 -7.60 0.58
C VAL A 16 -3.15 -7.39 1.35
N THR A 17 -3.41 -8.25 2.32
CA THR A 17 -4.59 -8.11 3.19
C THR A 17 -4.16 -7.76 4.59
N LEU A 18 -4.69 -6.66 5.13
CA LEU A 18 -4.52 -6.25 6.52
C LEU A 18 -5.82 -6.40 7.29
N SER A 19 -5.75 -6.73 8.58
CA SER A 19 -6.90 -6.76 9.48
C SER A 19 -6.89 -5.56 10.40
N LYS A 20 -8.07 -4.98 10.63
CA LYS A 20 -8.27 -3.92 11.61
C LYS A 20 -8.22 -4.49 13.04
N ASP A 21 -7.58 -3.74 13.94
CA ASP A 21 -7.60 -3.99 15.37
C ASP A 21 -9.01 -3.80 15.98
N SER A 22 -9.17 -4.08 17.27
CA SER A 22 -10.43 -3.89 18.01
C SER A 22 -10.93 -2.44 18.03
N ARG A 23 -10.07 -1.48 17.70
CA ARG A 23 -10.37 -0.04 17.59
C ARG A 23 -10.64 0.39 16.15
N GLY A 24 -10.65 -0.54 15.19
CA GLY A 24 -10.90 -0.28 13.77
C GLY A 24 -9.69 0.29 13.02
N ARG A 25 -8.49 0.25 13.60
CA ARG A 25 -7.26 0.79 12.99
C ARG A 25 -6.49 -0.30 12.27
N LEU A 26 -5.85 0.04 11.16
CA LEU A 26 -4.96 -0.87 10.45
C LEU A 26 -3.52 -0.84 10.95
N GLY A 27 -3.14 0.15 11.76
CA GLY A 27 -1.75 0.35 12.17
C GLY A 27 -0.81 0.75 11.02
N VAL A 28 -1.32 1.20 9.88
CA VAL A 28 -0.49 1.72 8.78
C VAL A 28 -0.64 3.22 8.65
N LYS A 29 0.48 3.91 8.45
CA LYS A 29 0.51 5.30 8.03
C LYS A 29 0.47 5.35 6.51
N ILE A 30 -0.45 6.14 5.98
CA ILE A 30 -0.62 6.34 4.55
C ILE A 30 -0.24 7.78 4.22
N THR A 31 0.46 7.97 3.12
CA THR A 31 0.91 9.29 2.64
C THR A 31 0.40 9.53 1.24
N GLY A 32 -0.18 10.71 0.99
CA GLY A 32 -0.57 11.16 -0.33
C GLY A 32 0.45 12.14 -0.91
N THR A 33 0.81 11.96 -2.17
CA THR A 33 1.64 12.88 -2.96
C THR A 33 0.91 13.20 -4.28
N PRO A 34 1.36 14.19 -5.06
CA PRO A 34 0.83 14.42 -6.41
C PRO A 34 0.93 13.19 -7.32
N ALA A 35 1.90 12.30 -7.07
CA ALA A 35 2.08 11.07 -7.85
C ALA A 35 1.18 9.90 -7.38
N GLY A 36 0.48 10.02 -6.25
CA GLY A 36 -0.44 8.99 -5.75
C GLY A 36 -0.35 8.72 -4.26
N ILE A 37 -0.87 7.56 -3.85
CA ILE A 37 -0.98 7.14 -2.45
C ILE A 37 0.05 6.06 -2.15
N TYR A 38 0.72 6.17 -1.01
CA TYR A 38 1.83 5.32 -0.61
C TYR A 38 1.72 4.89 0.84
N ILE A 39 2.34 3.76 1.17
CA ILE A 39 2.61 3.37 2.54
C ILE A 39 3.76 4.23 3.07
N GLY A 40 3.49 4.97 4.15
CA GLY A 40 4.49 5.82 4.79
C GLY A 40 5.27 5.10 5.88
N ASP A 41 4.57 4.40 6.77
CA ASP A 41 5.17 3.73 7.93
C ASP A 41 4.18 2.73 8.56
N PHE A 42 4.65 1.96 9.54
CA PHE A 42 3.87 0.97 10.27
C PHE A 42 3.93 1.23 11.77
N ASP A 43 2.80 1.05 12.43
CA ASP A 43 2.73 0.88 13.87
C ASP A 43 2.96 -0.61 14.19
N PRO A 44 4.13 -0.97 14.75
CA PRO A 44 4.46 -2.36 15.07
C PRO A 44 3.50 -2.97 16.11
N SER A 45 2.77 -2.16 16.86
CA SER A 45 1.76 -2.63 17.82
C SER A 45 0.36 -2.81 17.22
N GLY A 46 0.13 -2.35 16.00
CA GLY A 46 -1.21 -2.22 15.41
C GLY A 46 -1.41 -2.88 14.05
N VAL A 47 -0.36 -3.21 13.32
CA VAL A 47 -0.51 -3.91 12.03
C VAL A 47 -0.74 -5.40 12.22
N MET A 48 -1.84 -5.88 11.66
CA MET A 48 -2.14 -7.31 11.53
C MET A 48 -2.13 -7.68 10.05
N VAL A 49 -0.99 -8.15 9.55
CA VAL A 49 -0.89 -8.68 8.19
C VAL A 49 -1.55 -10.05 8.12
N VAL A 50 -2.60 -10.18 7.31
CA VAL A 50 -3.29 -11.45 7.07
C VAL A 50 -2.63 -12.21 5.93
N SER A 51 -2.20 -11.50 4.88
CA SER A 51 -1.51 -12.08 3.73
C SER A 51 -0.65 -11.05 3.00
N GLY A 52 0.45 -11.48 2.39
CA GLY A 52 1.37 -10.62 1.63
C GLY A 52 2.35 -9.85 2.53
N ARG A 53 3.04 -8.87 1.94
CA ARG A 53 3.97 -7.97 2.66
C ARG A 53 3.75 -6.56 2.17
N LEU A 54 3.76 -5.59 3.09
CA LEU A 54 3.85 -4.17 2.77
C LEU A 54 5.12 -3.61 3.37
N THR A 55 5.70 -2.64 2.68
CA THR A 55 6.89 -1.91 3.07
C THR A 55 6.70 -0.41 2.87
N PRO A 56 7.41 0.44 3.62
CA PRO A 56 7.34 1.88 3.40
C PRO A 56 7.83 2.19 1.98
N GLY A 57 7.10 3.03 1.26
CA GLY A 57 7.35 3.35 -0.13
C GLY A 57 6.50 2.56 -1.14
N ASP A 58 5.79 1.51 -0.72
CA ASP A 58 4.88 0.79 -1.62
C ASP A 58 3.72 1.69 -2.05
N ARG A 59 3.44 1.71 -3.36
CA ARG A 59 2.36 2.51 -3.92
C ARG A 59 1.05 1.74 -3.87
N ILE A 60 0.03 2.32 -3.24
CA ILE A 60 -1.31 1.74 -3.21
C ILE A 60 -2.02 2.10 -4.51
N ILE A 61 -2.43 1.08 -5.26
CA ILE A 61 -3.16 1.20 -6.52
C ILE A 61 -4.66 1.00 -6.32
N ALA A 62 -5.06 0.07 -5.45
CA ALA A 62 -6.46 -0.20 -5.19
C ALA A 62 -6.71 -0.60 -3.72
N VAL A 63 -7.92 -0.35 -3.25
CA VAL A 63 -8.42 -0.80 -1.94
C VAL A 63 -9.74 -1.55 -2.14
N ASN A 64 -9.79 -2.81 -1.70
CA ASN A 64 -10.94 -3.71 -1.85
C ASN A 64 -11.50 -3.74 -3.29
N GLY A 65 -10.61 -3.85 -4.27
CA GLY A 65 -10.96 -3.86 -5.70
C GLY A 65 -11.29 -2.49 -6.30
N ARG A 66 -11.35 -1.41 -5.51
CA ARG A 66 -11.56 -0.05 -6.03
C ARG A 66 -10.23 0.61 -6.36
N SER A 67 -10.04 0.95 -7.63
CA SER A 67 -8.89 1.74 -8.10
C SER A 67 -8.81 3.09 -7.37
N LEU A 68 -7.59 3.50 -7.03
CA LEU A 68 -7.27 4.80 -6.47
C LEU A 68 -6.82 5.82 -7.53
N GLU A 69 -6.90 5.47 -8.81
CA GLU A 69 -6.64 6.41 -9.90
C GLU A 69 -7.60 7.61 -9.79
N ASN A 70 -7.05 8.82 -9.79
CA ASN A 70 -7.78 10.08 -9.60
C ASN A 70 -8.57 10.16 -8.27
N VAL A 71 -8.28 9.31 -7.30
CA VAL A 71 -8.90 9.35 -5.97
C VAL A 71 -8.07 10.21 -5.04
N SER A 72 -8.72 11.14 -4.34
CA SER A 72 -8.03 12.00 -3.37
C SER A 72 -7.51 11.19 -2.16
N TYR A 73 -6.49 11.72 -1.50
CA TYR A 73 -5.97 11.16 -0.25
C TYR A 73 -7.09 11.00 0.79
N ASN A 74 -7.93 12.02 0.98
CA ASN A 74 -9.01 11.97 1.97
C ASN A 74 -10.06 10.91 1.62
N THR A 75 -10.46 10.82 0.34
CA THR A 75 -11.38 9.77 -0.12
C THR A 75 -10.79 8.38 0.08
N THR A 76 -9.48 8.21 -0.13
CA THR A 76 -8.79 6.94 0.12
C THR A 76 -8.85 6.56 1.60
N LEU A 77 -8.59 7.50 2.51
CA LEU A 77 -8.73 7.26 3.95
C LEU A 77 -10.17 6.87 4.33
N GLU A 78 -11.16 7.55 3.76
CA GLU A 78 -12.57 7.22 3.99
C GLU A 78 -12.94 5.82 3.49
N LEU A 79 -12.41 5.39 2.34
CA LEU A 79 -12.60 4.03 1.84
C LEU A 79 -12.04 3.00 2.82
N ILE A 80 -10.83 3.23 3.32
CA ILE A 80 -10.19 2.34 4.28
C ILE A 80 -10.96 2.29 5.60
N LYS A 81 -11.38 3.45 6.12
CA LYS A 81 -12.19 3.52 7.36
C LYS A 81 -13.51 2.77 7.22
N LYS A 82 -14.23 2.95 6.10
CA LYS A 82 -15.53 2.32 5.82
C LYS A 82 -15.43 0.85 5.40
N SER A 83 -14.23 0.36 5.10
CA SER A 83 -14.00 -1.03 4.74
C SER A 83 -14.31 -1.99 5.90
N PRO A 84 -14.61 -3.27 5.62
CA PRO A 84 -14.77 -4.29 6.66
C PRO A 84 -13.46 -4.51 7.45
N LYS A 85 -13.50 -5.45 8.40
CA LYS A 85 -12.34 -5.78 9.25
C LYS A 85 -11.10 -6.10 8.41
N ASN A 86 -11.24 -6.88 7.35
CA ASN A 86 -10.15 -7.17 6.43
C ASN A 86 -10.17 -6.20 5.26
N VAL A 87 -9.04 -5.56 5.00
CA VAL A 87 -8.85 -4.60 3.92
C VAL A 87 -7.79 -5.14 2.99
N GLN A 88 -8.16 -5.39 1.73
CA GLN A 88 -7.24 -5.81 0.69
C GLN A 88 -6.69 -4.57 -0.02
N PHE A 89 -5.38 -4.50 -0.13
CA PHE A 89 -4.63 -3.51 -0.88
C PHE A 89 -4.02 -4.19 -2.10
N LEU A 90 -4.15 -3.54 -3.25
CA LEU A 90 -3.33 -3.85 -4.42
C LEU A 90 -2.21 -2.83 -4.45
N VAL A 91 -0.97 -3.27 -4.37
CA VAL A 91 0.19 -2.38 -4.29
C VAL A 91 1.20 -2.67 -5.39
N SER A 92 1.91 -1.63 -5.80
CA SER A 92 3.12 -1.74 -6.60
C SER A 92 4.33 -1.61 -5.70
N GLN A 93 5.09 -2.69 -5.60
CA GLN A 93 6.30 -2.78 -4.78
C GLN A 93 7.52 -3.03 -5.66
N LEU A 94 8.70 -2.67 -5.16
CA LEU A 94 9.95 -3.04 -5.83
C LEU A 94 10.10 -4.57 -5.74
N LYS A 95 10.37 -5.20 -6.88
CA LYS A 95 10.69 -6.62 -6.93
C LYS A 95 12.03 -6.81 -6.21
N ALA A 96 12.03 -7.61 -5.16
CA ALA A 96 13.28 -7.94 -4.49
C ALA A 96 14.18 -8.69 -5.49
N SER A 97 15.37 -8.17 -5.74
CA SER A 97 16.42 -8.86 -6.48
C SER A 97 16.67 -10.18 -5.76
N SER A 98 16.36 -11.31 -6.41
CA SER A 98 16.72 -12.64 -5.90
C SER A 98 18.18 -12.95 -6.21
#